data_AF-A0A7Y5KAC0-F1
#
_entry.id   AF-A0A7Y5KAC0-F1
#
_cell.length_a   1.000
_cell.length_b   1.000
_cell.length_c   1.000
_cell.angle_alpha   90.00
_cell.angle_beta   90.00
_cell.angle_gamma   90.00
#
_symmetry.space_group_name_H-M   'P 1'
#
loop_
_entity.id
_entity.type
_entity.pdbx_description
1 polymer ?
#
loop_
_entity_poly.entity_id
_entity_poly.type
_entity_poly.pdbx_seq_one_letter_code
_entity_poly.pdbx_strand_id
1 'polypeptide(L)' 'MSLDLEGIAVSNGSACSSGSVEPSHVLRAMKLSNERVNSALRFSLGKYTTAAEIETTLRALEKILTKQTRRMQSPTN' A
#
# COMPACT_ATOMS: atom_id res chain seq x y z
N MET A 1 -0.69 -3.01 9.20
CA MET A 1 -1.20 -2.59 7.87
C MET A 1 -2.57 -3.26 7.71
N SER A 2 -3.24 -3.26 6.55
CA SER A 2 -4.38 -4.19 6.32
C SER A 2 -4.01 -5.34 5.36
N LEU A 3 -2.99 -5.14 4.52
CA LEU A 3 -2.49 -6.15 3.59
C LEU A 3 -1.70 -7.26 4.29
N ASP A 4 -0.99 -6.94 5.37
CA ASP A 4 -0.28 -7.91 6.23
C ASP A 4 -1.25 -8.90 6.89
N LEU A 5 -2.43 -8.44 7.31
CA LEU A 5 -3.49 -9.30 7.82
C LEU A 5 -4.09 -10.23 6.75
N GLU A 6 -4.00 -9.85 5.47
CA GLU A 6 -4.38 -10.70 4.33
C GLU A 6 -3.18 -11.55 3.83
N GLY A 7 -2.06 -11.57 4.57
CA GLY A 7 -0.88 -12.38 4.25
C GLY A 7 0.02 -11.81 3.15
N ILE A 8 -0.15 -10.55 2.77
CA ILE A 8 0.55 -9.92 1.63
C ILE A 8 1.64 -8.97 2.15
N ALA A 9 2.89 -9.27 1.82
CA ALA A 9 4.04 -8.45 2.17
C ALA A 9 4.26 -7.31 1.15
N VAL A 10 4.25 -6.05 1.62
CA VAL A 10 4.47 -4.84 0.79
C VAL A 10 5.21 -3.76 1.57
N SER A 11 5.73 -2.76 0.85
CA SER A 11 6.37 -1.58 1.45
C SER A 11 5.53 -0.32 1.18
N ASN A 12 5.41 0.57 2.17
CA ASN A 12 4.76 1.89 2.06
C ASN A 12 5.77 3.06 2.06
N GLY A 13 7.08 2.78 1.99
CA GLY A 13 8.16 3.78 2.00
C GLY A 13 9.36 3.42 1.12
N SER A 14 10.44 4.22 1.19
CA SER A 14 11.62 4.12 0.32
C SER A 14 12.37 2.78 0.40
N ALA A 15 12.37 2.14 1.56
CA ALA A 15 12.69 0.74 1.84
C ALA A 15 12.80 0.61 3.37
N CYS A 16 12.20 -0.42 3.98
CA CYS A 16 12.25 -0.72 5.42
C CYS A 16 12.06 0.48 6.38
N SER A 17 10.82 0.78 6.77
CA SER A 17 10.56 1.68 7.91
C SER A 17 10.74 0.93 9.24
N SER A 18 11.97 0.71 9.69
CA SER A 18 12.27 0.07 10.98
C SER A 18 12.14 1.05 12.17
N GLY A 19 10.95 1.65 12.34
CA GLY A 19 10.62 2.42 13.55
C GLY A 19 9.97 3.79 13.33
N SER A 20 10.05 4.37 12.14
CA SER A 20 9.35 5.62 11.80
C SER A 20 8.72 5.53 10.41
N VAL A 21 7.42 5.84 10.32
CA VAL A 21 6.69 5.92 9.04
C VAL A 21 7.02 7.24 8.37
N GLU A 22 8.30 7.43 8.05
CA GLU A 22 8.72 8.61 7.30
C GLU A 22 8.38 8.41 5.82
N PRO A 23 7.76 9.41 5.17
CA PRO A 23 7.39 9.29 3.77
C PRO A 23 8.63 9.15 2.89
N SER A 24 8.48 8.43 1.76
CA SER A 24 9.62 8.13 0.87
C SER A 24 10.35 9.41 0.43
N HIS A 25 11.63 9.53 0.79
CA HIS A 25 12.49 10.64 0.36
C HIS A 25 12.57 10.75 -1.17
N VAL A 26 12.53 9.62 -1.89
CA VAL A 26 12.47 9.58 -3.37
C VAL A 26 11.21 10.23 -3.91
N LEU A 27 10.02 9.82 -3.45
CA LEU A 27 8.74 10.42 -3.88
C LEU A 27 8.67 11.92 -3.56
N ARG A 28 9.27 12.37 -2.46
CA ARG A 28 9.42 13.80 -2.15
C ARG A 28 10.33 14.51 -3.15
N ALA A 29 11.47 13.92 -3.51
CA ALA A 29 12.39 14.46 -4.51
C ALA A 29 11.75 14.54 -5.91
N MET A 30 10.83 13.62 -6.23
CA MET A 30 10.01 13.65 -7.45
C MET A 30 8.94 14.76 -7.45
N LYS A 31 8.82 15.56 -6.38
CA LYS A 31 7.84 16.65 -6.23
C LYS A 31 6.39 16.19 -6.37
N LEU A 32 6.07 14.99 -5.88
CA LEU A 32 4.69 14.52 -5.79
C LEU A 32 3.95 15.21 -4.64
N SER A 33 2.62 15.30 -4.73
CA SER A 33 1.80 15.85 -3.65
C SER A 33 1.92 15.01 -2.37
N ASN A 34 1.74 15.64 -1.21
CA ASN A 34 1.77 14.94 0.08
C ASN A 34 0.76 13.79 0.13
N GLU A 35 -0.41 13.96 -0.49
CA GLU A 35 -1.41 12.90 -0.64
C GLU A 35 -0.84 11.67 -1.35
N ARG A 36 -0.17 11.86 -2.49
CA ARG A 36 0.45 10.77 -3.26
C ARG A 36 1.65 10.15 -2.54
N VAL A 37 2.42 10.97 -1.84
CA VAL A 37 3.59 10.51 -1.07
C VAL A 37 3.15 9.62 0.10
N ASN A 38 2.04 9.96 0.77
CA ASN A 38 1.53 9.23 1.93
C ASN A 38 0.64 8.02 1.58
N SER A 39 0.20 7.89 0.33
CA SER A 39 -0.65 6.78 -0.16
C SER A 39 0.11 5.75 -1.00
N ALA A 40 1.43 5.90 -1.13
CA ALA A 40 2.22 5.02 -1.98
C ALA A 40 2.37 3.61 -1.41
N LEU A 41 2.15 2.61 -2.26
CA LEU A 41 2.43 1.20 -2.00
C LEU A 41 3.37 0.65 -3.07
N ARG A 42 4.38 -0.11 -2.66
CA ARG A 42 5.34 -0.77 -3.54
C ARG A 42 5.20 -2.29 -3.43
N PHE A 43 4.89 -2.90 -4.56
CA PHE A 43 4.96 -4.35 -4.77
C PHE A 43 6.25 -4.66 -5.53
N SER A 44 6.97 -5.69 -5.09
CA SER A 44 8.18 -6.16 -5.75
C SER A 44 8.01 -7.65 -6.02
N LEU A 45 8.10 -8.03 -7.30
CA LEU A 45 7.97 -9.42 -7.72
C LEU A 45 9.34 -10.09 -7.77
N GLY A 46 9.38 -11.39 -7.49
CA GLY A 46 10.59 -12.20 -7.55
C GLY A 46 10.47 -13.35 -8.55
N LYS A 47 11.56 -14.09 -8.74
CA LYS A 47 11.61 -15.27 -9.63
C LYS A 47 10.51 -16.31 -9.35
N TYR A 48 10.08 -16.40 -8.10
CA TYR A 48 9.10 -17.39 -7.64
C TYR A 48 7.68 -16.84 -7.55
N THR A 49 7.46 -15.56 -7.87
CA THR A 49 6.10 -15.01 -7.83
C THR A 49 5.25 -15.63 -8.95
N THR A 50 4.09 -16.14 -8.57
CA THR A 50 3.16 -16.83 -9.45
C THR A 50 1.97 -15.95 -9.83
N ALA A 51 1.34 -16.26 -10.97
CA ALA A 51 0.10 -15.59 -11.36
C ALA A 51 -1.01 -15.77 -10.30
N ALA A 52 -1.08 -16.93 -9.65
CA ALA A 52 -2.07 -17.18 -8.60
C ALA A 52 -1.89 -16.28 -7.36
N GLU A 53 -0.64 -15.97 -6.99
CA GLU A 53 -0.33 -15.02 -5.91
C GLU A 53 -0.69 -13.58 -6.30
N ILE A 54 -0.46 -13.19 -7.56
CA ILE A 54 -0.90 -11.90 -8.09
C ILE A 54 -2.42 -11.78 -7.97
N GLU A 55 -3.16 -12.78 -8.44
CA GLU A 55 -4.63 -12.81 -8.38
C GLU A 55 -5.17 -12.75 -6.95
N THR A 56 -4.50 -13.45 -6.02
CA THR A 56 -4.85 -13.40 -4.60
C THR A 56 -4.60 -12.02 -4.01
N THR A 57 -3.48 -11.40 -4.40
CA THR A 57 -3.14 -10.03 -4.00
C THR A 57 -4.17 -9.02 -4.51
N LEU A 58 -4.60 -9.12 -5.77
CA LEU A 58 -5.61 -8.25 -6.37
C LEU A 58 -6.94 -8.33 -5.62
N ARG A 59 -7.42 -9.54 -5.31
CA ARG A 59 -8.66 -9.74 -4.53
C ARG A 59 -8.60 -9.10 -3.14
N ALA A 60 -7.46 -9.24 -2.47
CA ALA A 60 -7.25 -8.62 -1.16
C ALA A 60 -7.21 -7.08 -1.25
N LEU A 61 -6.54 -6.52 -2.26
CA LEU A 61 -6.56 -5.08 -2.51
C LEU A 61 -7.98 -4.56 -2.74
N GLU A 62 -8.76 -5.21 -3.60
CA GLU A 62 -10.13 -4.80 -3.89
C GLU A 62 -11.01 -4.77 -2.63
N LYS A 63 -10.91 -5.83 -1.80
CA LYS A 63 -11.60 -5.91 -0.51
C LYS A 63 -11.20 -4.76 0.42
N ILE A 64 -9.90 -4.47 0.54
CA ILE A 64 -9.37 -3.41 1.41
C ILE A 64 -9.79 -2.03 0.91
N LEU A 65 -9.63 -1.75 -0.38
CA LEU A 65 -9.99 -0.46 -0.99
C LEU A 65 -11.49 -0.21 -0.86
N THR A 66 -12.34 -1.20 -1.13
CA THR A 66 -13.79 -1.08 -0.95
C THR A 66 -14.14 -0.71 0.50
N LYS A 67 -13.47 -1.32 1.49
CA LYS A 67 -13.66 -0.98 2.91
C LYS A 67 -13.17 0.43 3.25
N GLN A 68 -12.05 0.88 2.68
CA GLN A 68 -11.51 2.21 2.93
C GLN A 68 -12.34 3.32 2.27
N THR A 69 -12.75 3.14 1.01
CA THR A 69 -13.63 4.08 0.31
C THR A 69 -14.95 4.27 1.06
N ARG A 70 -15.56 3.17 1.56
CA ARG A 70 -16.79 3.26 2.37
C ARG A 70 -16.58 4.03 3.68
N ARG A 71 -15.43 3.85 4.35
CA ARG A 71 -15.08 4.60 5.57
C ARG A 71 -14.82 6.08 5.30
N MET A 72 -14.22 6.41 4.16
CA MET A 72 -13.97 7.79 3.74
C MET A 72 -15.25 8.51 3.26
N GLN A 73 -16.30 7.78 2.93
CA GLN A 73 -17.63 8.32 2.59
C GLN A 73 -18.55 8.49 3.81
N SER A 74 -18.13 8.05 5.00
CA SER A 74 -18.78 8.30 6.28
C SER A 74 -18.13 9.39 7.17
N PRO A 75 -17.75 10.59 6.68
CA PRO A 75 -17.49 11.75 7.51
C PRO A 75 -18.71 12.68 7.44
N THR A 76 -19.81 12.30 8.09
CA THR A 76 -20.85 13.27 8.48
C THR A 76 -21.53 12.77 9.75
N ASN A 77 -20.93 13.11 10.88
CA ASN A 77 -21.64 13.64 12.03
C ASN A 77 -20.67 14.45 12.89
#